data_AF-A0A9E6C941-F1
#
_entry.id   AF-A0A9E6C941-F1
#
_cell.length_a   1.000
_cell.length_b   1.000
_cell.length_c   1.000
_cell.angle_alpha   90.00
_cell.angle_beta   90.00
_cell.angle_gamma   90.00
#
_symmetry.space_group_name_H-M   'P 1'
#
loop_
_entity.id
_entity.type
_entity.pdbx_description
1 polymer ?
#
loop_
_entity_poly.entity_id
_entity_poly.type
_entity_poly.pdbx_seq_one_letter_code
_entity_poly.pdbx_strand_id
1 'polypeptide(L)'
;TCIYLKWIRSTSKDVINHIVFRSLDGEDEWVALAIFDNEYNLNYYCDTSAVPGTLYKYIVIAVDDSDNKSEKIKPVKLQMSKKHISKEIKNFKAEINNESKNIEISWDLPDKPIKSVFLYRKAGDEKLKTYKTFFKPVNKFIDSDIRINTKYEYQLRIIYKDGKSSPFTKKQIIKY
;
A
#
# COMPACT_ATOMS: atom_id res chain seq x y z
N THR A 1 -3.63 -0.92 9.23
CA THR A 1 -2.72 0.23 9.24
C THR A 1 -3.39 1.35 10.00
N CYS A 2 -2.65 2.10 10.82
CA CYS A 2 -3.18 3.24 11.59
C CYS A 2 -2.13 4.34 11.70
N ILE A 3 -2.54 5.49 12.21
CA ILE A 3 -1.61 6.48 12.75
C ILE A 3 -1.32 6.09 14.21
N TYR A 4 -0.08 5.74 14.50
CA TYR A 4 0.36 5.34 15.83
C TYR A 4 0.90 6.55 16.59
N LEU A 5 0.25 6.87 17.71
CA LEU A 5 0.62 7.93 18.64
C LEU A 5 1.20 7.30 19.89
N LYS A 6 2.27 7.88 20.42
CA LYS A 6 2.85 7.54 21.72
C LYS A 6 3.22 8.82 22.44
N TRP A 7 2.91 8.92 23.72
CA TRP A 7 3.18 10.11 24.52
C TRP A 7 3.82 9.76 25.86
N ILE A 8 4.35 10.80 26.51
CA ILE A 8 4.79 10.74 27.91
C ILE A 8 3.58 11.15 28.76
N ARG A 9 3.24 10.35 29.76
CA ARG A 9 2.11 10.64 30.65
C ARG A 9 2.45 11.78 31.60
N SER A 10 1.41 12.47 32.08
CA SER A 10 1.58 13.41 33.18
C SER A 10 2.11 12.68 34.41
N THR A 11 3.02 13.32 35.13
CA THR A 11 3.57 12.82 36.41
C THR A 11 2.74 13.29 37.61
N SER A 12 1.73 14.13 37.39
CA SER A 12 0.86 14.61 38.47
C SER A 12 -0.01 13.48 39.02
N LYS A 13 -0.21 13.47 40.34
CA LYS A 13 -0.94 12.42 41.06
C LYS A 13 -2.45 12.53 40.93
N ASP A 14 -2.95 13.74 40.66
CA ASP A 14 -4.36 14.08 40.49
C ASP A 14 -4.87 13.84 39.06
N VAL A 15 -4.00 13.52 38.09
CA VAL A 15 -4.43 13.19 36.72
C VAL A 15 -5.15 11.85 36.70
N ILE A 16 -6.40 11.87 36.23
CA ILE A 16 -7.27 10.69 36.16
C ILE A 16 -7.38 10.12 34.74
N ASN A 17 -7.19 10.92 33.70
CA ASN A 17 -7.18 10.42 32.33
C ASN A 17 -6.37 11.29 31.35
N HIS A 18 -6.09 10.70 30.19
CA HIS A 18 -5.59 11.40 29.00
C HIS A 18 -6.61 11.30 27.87
N ILE A 19 -6.83 12.40 27.16
CA ILE A 19 -7.74 12.43 26.01
C ILE A 19 -6.95 12.73 24.75
N VAL A 20 -7.11 11.87 23.74
CA VAL A 20 -6.52 12.07 22.40
C VAL A 20 -7.53 12.80 21.52
N PHE A 21 -7.14 13.94 20.98
CA PHE A 21 -7.94 14.71 20.03
C PHE A 21 -7.31 14.71 18.64
N ARG A 22 -8.18 14.81 17.63
CA ARG A 22 -7.81 14.97 16.22
C ARG A 22 -8.58 16.11 15.57
N SER A 23 -7.91 16.80 14.65
CA SER A 23 -8.50 17.83 13.77
C SER A 23 -7.94 17.66 12.35
N LEU A 24 -8.68 18.08 11.32
CA LEU A 24 -8.12 18.20 9.97
C LEU A 24 -7.09 19.33 9.92
N ASP A 25 -6.04 19.18 9.11
CA ASP A 25 -5.09 20.29 8.97
C ASP A 25 -5.74 21.50 8.30
N GLY A 26 -5.62 22.67 8.92
CA GLY A 26 -6.28 23.90 8.48
C GLY A 26 -7.64 24.18 9.13
N GLU A 27 -8.21 23.24 9.89
CA GLU A 27 -9.48 23.43 10.60
C GLU A 27 -9.26 23.65 12.10
N ASP A 28 -10.21 24.30 12.78
CA ASP A 28 -10.16 24.55 14.22
C ASP A 28 -11.04 23.61 15.04
N GLU A 29 -11.83 22.76 14.38
CA GLU A 29 -12.67 21.78 15.05
C GLU A 29 -11.85 20.57 15.51
N TRP A 30 -12.00 20.18 16.78
CA TRP A 30 -11.30 19.06 17.39
C TRP A 30 -12.29 18.00 17.85
N VAL A 31 -12.05 16.75 17.45
CA VAL A 31 -12.84 15.58 17.83
C VAL A 31 -12.05 14.75 18.84
N ALA A 32 -12.68 14.39 19.97
CA ALA A 32 -12.11 13.43 20.90
C ALA A 32 -12.20 12.02 20.28
N LEU A 33 -11.05 11.35 20.15
CA LEU A 33 -10.99 10.00 19.58
C LEU A 33 -11.03 8.91 20.64
N ALA A 34 -10.40 9.15 21.79
CA ALA A 34 -10.30 8.19 22.87
C ALA A 34 -9.96 8.88 24.19
N ILE A 35 -10.43 8.27 25.28
CA ILE A 35 -10.11 8.63 26.66
C ILE A 35 -9.38 7.43 27.27
N PHE A 36 -8.26 7.69 27.94
CA PHE A 36 -7.43 6.67 28.58
C PHE A 36 -7.38 6.95 30.07
N ASP A 37 -8.05 6.11 30.87
CA ASP A 37 -7.93 6.21 32.31
C ASP A 37 -6.51 5.93 32.76
N ASN A 38 -6.05 6.74 33.70
CA ASN A 38 -4.68 6.72 34.19
C ASN A 38 -4.38 5.41 34.95
N GLU A 39 -5.41 4.70 35.43
CA GLU A 39 -5.30 3.38 36.07
C GLU A 39 -4.63 2.32 35.17
N TYR A 40 -4.94 2.33 33.87
CA TYR A 40 -4.46 1.30 32.94
C TYR A 40 -3.04 1.54 32.42
N ASN A 41 -2.39 2.62 32.83
CA ASN A 41 -1.02 2.99 32.44
C ASN A 41 -0.75 3.02 30.93
N LEU A 42 -1.78 3.21 30.09
CA LEU A 42 -1.65 3.28 28.64
C LEU A 42 -1.09 4.65 28.21
N ASN A 43 -0.16 4.63 27.26
CA ASN A 43 0.50 5.84 26.74
C ASN A 43 0.64 5.85 25.21
N TYR A 44 -0.21 5.08 24.54
CA TYR A 44 -0.24 4.98 23.09
C TYR A 44 -1.67 4.83 22.57
N TYR A 45 -1.87 5.22 21.32
CA TYR A 45 -3.14 5.07 20.61
C TYR A 45 -2.88 4.80 19.13
N CYS A 46 -3.72 3.97 18.54
CA CYS A 46 -3.65 3.61 17.12
C CYS A 46 -4.96 4.08 16.46
N ASP A 47 -4.92 5.23 15.80
CA ASP A 47 -6.09 5.76 15.09
C ASP A 47 -6.29 4.99 13.78
N THR A 48 -7.16 3.99 13.82
CA THR A 48 -7.56 3.19 12.67
C THR A 48 -8.61 3.87 11.79
N SER A 49 -9.19 5.00 12.25
CA SER A 49 -10.21 5.76 11.52
C SER A 49 -9.62 6.82 10.59
N ALA A 50 -8.32 7.10 10.69
CA ALA A 50 -7.64 8.06 9.84
C ALA A 50 -7.73 7.67 8.35
N VAL A 51 -8.07 8.63 7.49
CA VAL A 51 -8.15 8.39 6.04
C VAL A 51 -6.74 8.47 5.41
N PRO A 52 -6.30 7.47 4.62
CA PRO A 52 -5.00 7.52 3.97
C PRO A 52 -4.89 8.69 2.98
N GLY A 53 -3.79 9.44 3.07
CA GLY A 53 -3.56 10.64 2.28
C GLY A 53 -4.19 11.90 2.85
N THR A 54 -4.86 11.84 4.01
CA THR A 54 -5.38 13.02 4.71
C THR A 54 -4.41 13.45 5.80
N LEU A 55 -4.07 14.74 5.82
CA LEU A 55 -3.23 15.35 6.85
C LEU A 55 -4.10 15.76 8.05
N TYR A 56 -3.75 15.25 9.22
CA TYR A 56 -4.45 15.54 10.48
C TYR A 56 -3.49 16.18 11.48
N LYS A 57 -4.06 16.95 12.41
CA LYS A 57 -3.41 17.43 13.63
C LYS A 57 -3.88 16.57 14.80
N TYR A 58 -2.94 16.18 15.67
CA TYR A 58 -3.24 15.46 16.91
C TYR A 58 -2.68 16.19 18.12
N ILE A 59 -3.41 16.13 19.22
CA ILE A 59 -2.96 16.53 20.55
C ILE A 59 -3.41 15.49 21.58
N VAL A 60 -2.69 15.43 22.69
CA VAL A 60 -3.09 14.69 23.89
C VAL A 60 -3.12 15.68 25.04
N ILE A 61 -4.20 15.69 25.81
CA ILE A 61 -4.32 16.49 27.03
C ILE A 61 -4.51 15.58 28.23
N ALA A 62 -4.11 16.05 29.42
CA ALA A 62 -4.41 15.40 30.69
C ALA A 62 -5.63 16.08 31.33
N VAL A 63 -6.44 15.29 32.04
CA VAL A 63 -7.55 15.77 32.87
C VAL A 63 -7.35 15.29 34.30
N ASP A 64 -7.48 16.19 35.27
CA ASP A 64 -7.40 15.88 36.69
C ASP A 64 -8.75 15.47 37.30
N ASP A 65 -8.72 15.04 38.56
CA ASP A 65 -9.90 14.61 39.34
C ASP A 65 -10.95 15.71 39.56
N SER A 66 -10.60 16.96 39.24
CA SER A 66 -11.43 18.15 39.32
C SER A 66 -11.91 18.64 37.94
N ASP A 67 -11.70 17.83 36.89
CA ASP A 67 -12.01 18.11 35.47
C ASP A 67 -11.22 19.29 34.87
N ASN A 68 -10.11 19.71 35.49
CA ASN A 68 -9.20 20.68 34.89
C ASN A 68 -8.41 20.01 33.77
N LYS A 69 -8.23 20.75 32.68
CA LYS A 69 -7.53 20.28 31.48
C LYS A 69 -6.16 20.93 31.40
N SER A 70 -5.15 20.14 31.08
CA SER A 70 -3.82 20.68 30.78
C SER A 70 -3.87 21.65 29.61
N GLU A 71 -2.90 22.57 29.53
CA GLU A 71 -2.73 23.41 28.35
C GLU A 71 -2.55 22.56 27.08
N LYS A 72 -3.09 23.06 25.97
CA LYS A 72 -2.91 22.42 24.67
C LYS A 72 -1.47 22.65 24.20
N ILE A 73 -0.73 21.56 24.01
CA ILE A 73 0.59 21.61 23.39
C ILE A 73 0.50 21.87 21.89
N LYS A 74 1.64 22.23 21.27
CA LYS A 74 1.76 22.35 19.81
C LYS A 74 1.32 21.02 19.14
N PRO A 75 0.34 21.05 18.22
CA PRO A 75 -0.13 19.83 17.56
C PRO A 75 0.95 19.13 16.74
N VAL A 76 0.89 17.80 16.72
CA VAL A 76 1.68 16.98 15.80
C VAL A 76 0.87 16.75 14.52
N LYS A 77 1.46 17.04 13.37
CA LYS A 77 0.85 16.82 12.06
C LYS A 77 1.26 15.45 11.52
N LEU A 78 0.28 14.58 11.24
CA LEU A 78 0.51 13.24 10.75
C LEU A 78 -0.43 12.92 9.59
N GLN A 79 0.08 12.20 8.59
CA GLN A 79 -0.66 11.71 7.45
C GLN A 79 -0.34 10.24 7.25
N MET A 80 -1.38 9.39 7.23
CA MET A 80 -1.20 7.99 6.89
C MET A 80 -0.91 7.89 5.39
N SER A 81 0.18 7.23 5.01
CA SER A 81 0.54 7.09 3.61
C SER A 81 -0.56 6.38 2.83
N LYS A 82 -0.98 6.98 1.71
CA LYS A 82 -1.86 6.29 0.76
C LYS A 82 -1.07 5.15 0.12
N LYS A 83 -1.59 3.92 0.20
CA LYS A 83 -1.06 2.81 -0.61
C LYS A 83 -1.32 3.15 -2.07
N HIS A 84 -0.34 3.76 -2.73
CA HIS A 84 -0.41 4.00 -4.16
C HIS A 84 -0.27 2.65 -4.86
N ILE A 85 -1.40 2.01 -5.13
CA ILE A 85 -1.47 1.01 -6.20
C ILE A 85 -1.22 1.81 -7.48
N SER A 86 0.01 1.73 -7.99
CA SER A 86 0.30 2.38 -9.27
C SER A 86 -0.50 1.70 -10.37
N LYS A 87 -0.88 2.47 -11.40
CA LYS A 87 -1.82 2.02 -12.46
C LYS A 87 -1.48 0.60 -12.90
N GLU A 88 -2.47 -0.26 -13.00
CA GLU A 88 -2.27 -1.68 -13.32
C GLU A 88 -2.12 -1.88 -14.83
N ILE A 89 -1.43 -2.95 -15.21
CA ILE A 89 -1.50 -3.49 -16.57
C ILE A 89 -2.92 -4.05 -16.77
N LYS A 90 -3.56 -3.71 -17.88
CA LYS A 90 -4.90 -4.21 -18.24
C LYS A 90 -4.81 -5.20 -19.40
N ASN A 91 -5.89 -5.97 -19.61
CA ASN A 91 -6.06 -6.86 -20.75
C ASN A 91 -4.87 -7.80 -21.02
N PHE A 92 -4.20 -8.25 -19.96
CA PHE A 92 -3.10 -9.20 -20.06
C PHE A 92 -3.60 -10.59 -20.47
N LYS A 93 -3.15 -11.08 -21.62
CA LYS A 93 -3.54 -12.35 -22.24
C LYS A 93 -2.32 -13.14 -22.68
N ALA A 94 -2.48 -14.46 -22.74
CA ALA A 94 -1.55 -15.38 -23.35
C ALA A 94 -2.37 -16.38 -24.18
N GLU A 95 -2.03 -16.56 -25.45
CA GLU A 95 -2.79 -17.38 -26.40
C GLU A 95 -1.84 -18.27 -27.19
N ILE A 96 -2.25 -19.51 -27.49
CA ILE A 96 -1.42 -20.45 -28.27
C ILE A 96 -1.60 -20.16 -29.76
N ASN A 97 -0.49 -20.00 -30.47
CA ASN A 97 -0.46 -20.04 -31.92
C ASN A 97 0.06 -21.41 -32.37
N ASN A 98 -0.85 -22.28 -32.82
CA ASN A 98 -0.53 -23.65 -33.24
C ASN A 98 0.28 -23.71 -34.55
N GLU A 99 0.04 -22.77 -35.47
CA GLU A 99 0.75 -22.71 -36.76
C GLU A 99 2.23 -22.39 -36.54
N SER A 100 2.48 -21.37 -35.73
CA SER A 100 3.83 -20.87 -35.44
C SER A 100 4.46 -21.51 -34.20
N LYS A 101 3.75 -22.46 -33.56
CA LYS A 101 4.18 -23.23 -32.37
C LYS A 101 4.77 -22.36 -31.27
N ASN A 102 4.04 -21.32 -30.89
CA ASN A 102 4.46 -20.36 -29.86
C ASN A 102 3.27 -19.91 -28.99
N ILE A 103 3.57 -19.20 -27.90
CA ILE A 103 2.56 -18.51 -27.10
C ILE A 103 2.69 -17.00 -27.32
N GLU A 104 1.62 -16.38 -27.81
CA GLU A 104 1.52 -14.95 -28.01
C GLU A 104 0.98 -14.28 -26.73
N ILE A 105 1.73 -13.33 -26.20
CA ILE A 105 1.44 -12.64 -24.94
C ILE A 105 1.22 -11.17 -25.25
N SER A 106 0.10 -10.61 -24.80
CA SER A 106 -0.28 -9.21 -25.06
C SER A 106 -0.88 -8.55 -23.82
N TRP A 107 -0.72 -7.23 -23.71
CA TRP A 107 -1.24 -6.43 -22.59
C TRP A 107 -1.35 -4.95 -22.91
N ASP A 108 -2.18 -4.23 -22.16
CA ASP A 108 -2.30 -2.79 -22.26
C ASP A 108 -1.41 -2.09 -21.24
N LEU A 109 -0.65 -1.11 -21.73
CA LEU A 109 0.20 -0.29 -20.90
C LEU A 109 -0.60 0.86 -20.24
N PRO A 110 -0.33 1.16 -18.97
CA PRO A 110 -0.92 2.30 -18.32
C PRO A 110 -0.30 3.61 -18.82
N ASP A 111 -1.12 4.66 -18.84
CA ASP A 111 -0.69 6.02 -19.13
C ASP A 111 0.08 6.61 -17.93
N LYS A 112 1.35 6.21 -17.78
CA LYS A 112 2.33 6.69 -16.81
C LYS A 112 3.76 6.35 -17.30
N PRO A 113 4.78 7.21 -17.10
CA PRO A 113 6.14 6.94 -17.56
C PRO A 113 6.75 5.64 -17.01
N ILE A 114 7.00 4.68 -17.90
CA ILE A 114 7.55 3.35 -17.58
C ILE A 114 9.08 3.37 -17.65
N LYS A 115 9.73 2.75 -16.66
CA LYS A 115 11.17 2.45 -16.67
C LYS A 115 11.43 1.05 -17.24
N SER A 116 10.67 0.05 -16.78
CA SER A 116 10.77 -1.30 -17.31
C SER A 116 9.51 -2.13 -17.07
N VAL A 117 9.32 -3.15 -17.90
CA VAL A 117 8.28 -4.18 -17.76
C VAL A 117 8.96 -5.53 -17.54
N PHE A 118 8.53 -6.27 -16.53
CA PHE A 118 9.04 -7.60 -16.20
C PHE A 118 7.98 -8.65 -16.54
N LEU A 119 8.32 -9.61 -17.39
CA LEU A 119 7.55 -10.81 -17.67
C LEU A 119 8.12 -11.97 -16.87
N TYR A 120 7.27 -12.58 -16.06
CA TYR A 120 7.57 -13.76 -15.27
C TYR A 120 6.96 -14.98 -15.95
N ARG A 121 7.69 -16.10 -15.88
CA ARG A 121 7.26 -17.39 -16.43
C ARG A 121 7.54 -18.50 -15.44
N LYS A 122 6.58 -19.43 -15.33
CA LYS A 122 6.75 -20.76 -14.73
C LYS A 122 6.39 -21.80 -15.78
N ALA A 123 7.20 -22.84 -15.93
CA ALA A 123 6.98 -23.95 -16.85
C ALA A 123 6.91 -25.26 -16.05
N GLY A 124 5.81 -26.00 -16.18
CA GLY A 124 5.58 -27.24 -15.42
C GLY A 124 5.70 -27.01 -13.91
N ASP A 125 6.59 -27.76 -13.28
CA ASP A 125 6.84 -27.73 -11.83
C ASP A 125 7.93 -26.73 -11.42
N GLU A 126 8.49 -25.96 -12.36
CA GLU A 126 9.47 -24.92 -12.03
C GLU A 126 8.88 -23.83 -11.11
N LYS A 127 9.76 -23.07 -10.46
CA LYS A 127 9.37 -21.86 -9.73
C LYS A 127 9.15 -20.70 -10.71
N LEU A 128 8.20 -19.83 -10.38
CA LEU A 128 8.00 -18.58 -11.12
C LEU A 128 9.26 -17.72 -11.03
N LYS A 129 9.82 -17.36 -12.17
CA LYS A 129 11.04 -16.54 -12.28
C LYS A 129 10.86 -15.46 -13.34
N THR A 130 11.68 -14.41 -13.25
CA THR A 130 11.78 -13.43 -14.32
C THR A 130 12.25 -14.13 -15.59
N TYR A 131 11.47 -14.00 -16.65
CA TYR A 131 11.76 -14.59 -17.95
C TYR A 131 12.30 -13.53 -18.92
N LYS A 132 11.68 -12.35 -18.97
CA LYS A 132 12.13 -11.22 -19.76
C LYS A 132 11.98 -9.90 -19.01
N THR A 133 12.87 -8.97 -19.33
CA THR A 133 12.82 -7.57 -18.89
C THR A 133 12.86 -6.67 -20.12
N PHE A 134 11.90 -5.78 -20.23
CA PHE A 134 11.81 -4.81 -21.30
C PHE A 134 12.10 -3.42 -20.75
N PHE A 135 13.19 -2.79 -21.21
CA PHE A 135 13.60 -1.44 -20.79
C PHE A 135 12.95 -0.31 -21.61
N LYS A 136 12.05 -0.67 -22.51
CA LYS A 136 11.22 0.25 -23.31
C LYS A 136 9.76 -0.20 -23.18
N PRO A 137 8.78 0.71 -23.35
CA PRO A 137 7.38 0.34 -23.39
C PRO A 137 7.13 -0.65 -24.53
N VAL A 138 6.75 -1.88 -24.18
CA VAL A 138 6.28 -2.90 -25.11
C VAL A 138 4.97 -3.46 -24.57
N ASN A 139 4.09 -3.87 -25.48
CA ASN A 139 2.75 -4.34 -25.16
C ASN A 139 2.48 -5.76 -25.67
N LYS A 140 3.49 -6.41 -26.26
CA LYS A 140 3.41 -7.77 -26.79
C LYS A 140 4.75 -8.49 -26.70
N PHE A 141 4.70 -9.81 -26.62
CA PHE A 141 5.85 -10.71 -26.63
C PHE A 141 5.46 -12.08 -27.17
N ILE A 142 6.37 -12.77 -27.86
CA ILE A 142 6.16 -14.14 -28.36
C ILE A 142 7.12 -15.06 -27.61
N ASP A 143 6.56 -16.05 -26.91
CA ASP A 143 7.32 -17.12 -26.27
C ASP A 143 7.39 -18.34 -27.19
N SER A 144 8.52 -18.50 -27.86
CA SER A 144 8.81 -19.66 -28.72
C SER A 144 9.56 -20.78 -27.98
N ASP A 145 9.98 -20.56 -26.74
CA ASP A 145 10.71 -21.57 -25.94
C ASP A 145 9.69 -22.39 -25.13
N ILE A 146 8.88 -23.17 -25.87
CA ILE A 146 7.78 -23.94 -25.33
C ILE A 146 7.88 -25.44 -25.65
N ARG A 147 7.34 -26.27 -24.77
CA ARG A 147 7.37 -27.74 -24.87
C ARG A 147 5.94 -28.28 -24.80
N ILE A 148 5.67 -29.31 -25.62
CA ILE A 148 4.38 -30.00 -25.64
C ILE A 148 4.10 -30.62 -24.25
N ASN A 149 2.83 -30.67 -23.88
CA ASN A 149 2.33 -31.17 -22.60
C ASN A 149 2.94 -30.44 -21.39
N THR A 150 3.23 -29.15 -21.53
CA THR A 150 3.77 -28.30 -20.47
C THR A 150 2.80 -27.19 -20.12
N LYS A 151 2.54 -27.05 -18.82
CA LYS A 151 1.74 -25.95 -18.27
C LYS A 151 2.61 -24.72 -18.04
N TYR A 152 2.26 -23.61 -18.66
CA TYR A 152 2.90 -22.32 -18.48
C TYR A 152 2.04 -21.39 -17.64
N GLU A 153 2.67 -20.66 -16.73
CA GLU A 153 2.06 -19.57 -15.98
C GLU A 153 2.85 -18.28 -16.22
N TYR A 154 2.14 -17.22 -16.60
CA TYR A 154 2.71 -15.91 -16.89
C TYR A 154 2.12 -14.83 -16.00
N GLN A 155 2.95 -13.89 -15.58
CA GLN A 155 2.57 -12.67 -14.87
C GLN A 155 3.45 -11.50 -15.32
N LEU A 156 2.93 -10.28 -15.26
CA LEU A 156 3.66 -9.06 -15.57
C LEU A 156 3.69 -8.10 -14.39
N ARG A 157 4.73 -7.27 -14.33
CA ARG A 157 4.83 -6.12 -13.44
C ARG A 157 5.58 -4.96 -14.10
N ILE A 158 5.20 -3.73 -13.79
CA ILE A 158 5.85 -2.50 -14.26
C ILE A 158 6.69 -1.90 -13.13
N ILE A 159 7.88 -1.42 -13.48
CA ILE A 159 8.62 -0.42 -12.70
C ILE A 159 8.51 0.92 -13.43
N TYR A 160 8.05 1.94 -12.73
CA TYR A 160 7.86 3.29 -13.26
C TYR A 160 9.12 4.12 -13.10
N LYS A 161 9.23 5.23 -13.87
CA LYS A 161 10.37 6.16 -13.75
C LYS A 161 10.48 6.83 -12.38
N ASP A 162 9.39 6.95 -11.64
CA ASP A 162 9.35 7.45 -10.26
C ASP A 162 9.77 6.39 -9.21
N GLY A 163 10.28 5.22 -9.65
CA GLY A 163 10.73 4.14 -8.78
C GLY A 163 9.60 3.28 -8.20
N LYS A 164 8.34 3.70 -8.30
CA LYS A 164 7.18 2.89 -7.87
C LYS A 164 6.98 1.71 -8.82
N SER A 165 6.23 0.73 -8.35
CA SER A 165 5.95 -0.49 -9.10
C SER A 165 4.46 -0.83 -9.09
N SER A 166 3.98 -1.43 -10.18
CA SER A 166 2.60 -1.95 -10.24
C SER A 166 2.45 -3.18 -9.36
N PRO A 167 1.21 -3.57 -9.00
CA PRO A 167 0.90 -4.95 -8.69
C PRO A 167 1.29 -5.88 -9.84
N PHE A 168 1.36 -7.18 -9.54
CA PHE A 168 1.37 -8.19 -10.59
C PHE A 168 0.01 -8.24 -11.29
N THR A 169 0.02 -8.57 -12.58
CA THR A 169 -1.21 -8.96 -13.27
C THR A 169 -1.81 -10.22 -12.63
N LYS A 170 -3.11 -10.44 -12.88
CA LYS A 170 -3.69 -11.77 -12.73
C LYS A 170 -2.89 -12.74 -13.59
N LYS A 171 -2.58 -13.90 -13.05
CA LYS A 171 -1.82 -14.93 -13.77
C LYS A 171 -2.60 -15.46 -14.96
N GLN A 172 -1.90 -15.63 -16.08
CA GLN A 172 -2.39 -16.35 -17.24
C GLN A 172 -1.79 -17.74 -17.24
N ILE A 173 -2.64 -18.76 -17.36
CA ILE A 173 -2.23 -20.16 -17.31
C ILE A 173 -2.61 -20.81 -18.63
N ILE A 174 -1.62 -21.37 -19.31
CA ILE A 174 -1.78 -22.01 -20.62
C ILE A 174 -1.20 -23.42 -20.55
N LYS A 175 -1.90 -24.39 -21.14
CA LYS A 175 -1.35 -25.74 -21.33
C LYS A 175 -1.09 -25.90 -22.82
N TYR A 176 0.19 -26.00 -23.17
CA TYR A 176 0.66 -26.29 -24.53
C TYR A 176 1.08 -27.77 -24.62
#